data_AF-A0A5J5CF33-F1
#
_entry.id   AF-A0A5J5CF33-F1
#
_cell.length_a   1.000
_cell.length_b   1.000
_cell.length_c   1.000
_cell.angle_alpha   90.00
_cell.angle_beta   90.00
_cell.angle_gamma   90.00
#
_symmetry.space_group_name_H-M   'P 1'
#
loop_
_entity.id
_entity.type
_entity.pdbx_description
1 polymer ?
#
loop_
_entity_poly.entity_id
_entity_poly.type
_entity_poly.pdbx_seq_one_letter_code
_entity_poly.pdbx_strand_id
1 'polypeptide(L)'
;MEDEERLMVTFQVGGNPDWMSRLPERLLDVPLWNLAIPGSHDSMSFCLDVSSPVLRSQPCILRVIDRLFPCWTRPCVYRWATTQQSVLRDQCDLGIRFLDLRIARKPAGDSKLFFAHGIYTLMTVKEALDELATWLDAHPKEIVVISCSHFESLTDEDHVHLAEYIITLFGKKLCSSQDIPTLRSCWSRGQQVVVSYDNQQMVLQHPQLWTGIPYW
;
A
#
# COMPACT_ATOMS: atom_id res chain seq x y z
N MET A 1 19.06 12.67 40.39
CA MET A 1 17.71 12.13 40.14
C MET A 1 17.31 12.60 38.76
N GLU A 2 18.10 12.28 37.73
CA GLU A 2 18.33 10.92 37.21
C GLU A 2 17.00 10.25 36.89
N ASP A 3 16.71 10.23 35.59
CA ASP A 3 15.82 9.34 34.83
C ASP A 3 14.88 10.13 33.92
N GLU A 4 15.37 10.46 32.73
CA GLU A 4 14.63 10.24 31.47
C GLU A 4 15.48 10.55 30.21
N GLU A 5 16.77 10.21 30.25
CA GLU A 5 17.51 9.94 29.03
C GLU A 5 17.13 8.53 28.55
N ARG A 6 15.87 8.38 28.10
CA ARG A 6 15.43 7.19 27.39
C ARG A 6 16.06 7.25 26.01
N LEU A 7 17.33 6.87 25.96
CA LEU A 7 18.03 6.42 24.78
C LEU A 7 17.05 5.57 23.97
N MET A 8 16.53 6.17 22.89
CA MET A 8 16.05 5.40 21.77
C MET A 8 17.29 4.71 21.23
N VAL A 9 17.57 3.52 21.76
CA VAL A 9 18.34 2.51 21.06
C VAL A 9 17.50 2.17 19.83
N THR A 10 17.63 2.99 18.79
CA THR A 10 17.38 2.55 17.44
C THR A 10 18.33 1.39 17.23
N PHE A 11 17.83 0.17 17.44
CA PHE A 11 18.37 -0.95 16.68
C PHE A 11 18.29 -0.49 15.23
N GLN A 12 19.42 -0.08 14.66
CA GLN A 12 19.62 -0.13 13.23
C GLN A 12 19.57 -1.63 12.89
N VAL A 13 18.36 -2.17 12.76
CA VAL A 13 18.15 -3.33 11.93
C VAL A 13 18.65 -2.87 10.57
N GLY A 14 19.83 -3.35 10.18
CA GLY A 14 20.41 -2.98 8.89
C GLY A 14 19.37 -3.26 7.81
N GLY A 15 19.06 -2.24 7.00
CA GLY A 15 18.07 -2.37 5.93
C GLY A 15 18.41 -3.54 5.00
N ASN A 16 17.38 -4.12 4.41
CA ASN A 16 17.50 -5.21 3.45
C ASN A 16 16.81 -4.84 2.11
N PRO A 17 17.20 -3.71 1.48
CA PRO A 17 16.48 -3.16 0.33
C PRO A 17 16.61 -4.02 -0.93
N ASP A 18 17.61 -4.89 -1.04
CA ASP A 18 17.87 -5.71 -2.24
C ASP A 18 17.88 -7.21 -1.94
N TRP A 19 17.00 -7.67 -1.04
CA TRP A 19 17.02 -9.05 -0.57
C TRP A 19 16.64 -10.07 -1.65
N MET A 20 15.71 -9.74 -2.55
CA MET A 20 15.30 -10.66 -3.61
C MET A 20 16.45 -10.93 -4.59
N SER A 21 17.29 -9.93 -4.85
CA SER A 21 18.50 -10.06 -5.68
C SER A 21 19.55 -11.03 -5.12
N ARG A 22 19.50 -11.31 -3.81
CA ARG A 22 20.45 -12.15 -3.08
C ARG A 22 19.92 -13.55 -2.79
N LEU A 23 18.72 -13.88 -3.24
CA LEU A 23 18.17 -15.22 -3.05
C LEU A 23 19.00 -16.27 -3.82
N PRO A 24 19.14 -17.50 -3.27
CA PRO A 24 19.82 -18.60 -3.95
C PRO A 24 19.20 -18.89 -5.32
N GLU A 25 20.04 -19.30 -6.29
CA GLU A 25 19.64 -19.50 -7.69
C GLU A 25 18.41 -20.41 -7.86
N ARG A 26 18.31 -21.47 -7.04
CA ARG A 26 17.17 -22.40 -7.03
C ARG A 26 15.80 -21.75 -6.77
N LEU A 27 15.77 -20.58 -6.13
CA LEU A 27 14.54 -19.85 -5.81
C LEU A 27 14.17 -18.82 -6.88
N LEU A 28 15.05 -18.55 -7.86
CA LEU A 28 14.79 -17.53 -8.88
C LEU A 28 13.73 -17.96 -9.89
N ASP A 29 13.56 -19.27 -10.05
CA ASP A 29 12.65 -19.89 -11.02
C ASP A 29 11.36 -20.43 -10.38
N VAL A 30 11.20 -20.30 -9.05
CA VAL A 30 9.93 -20.63 -8.40
C VAL A 30 8.89 -19.53 -8.62
N PRO A 31 7.59 -19.86 -8.73
CA PRO A 31 6.55 -18.84 -8.79
C PRO A 31 6.58 -17.92 -7.56
N LEU A 32 6.28 -16.63 -7.75
CA LEU A 32 6.34 -15.65 -6.64
C LEU A 32 5.48 -16.03 -5.44
N TRP A 33 4.31 -16.65 -5.66
CA TRP A 33 3.43 -17.12 -4.58
C TRP A 33 3.98 -18.32 -3.79
N ASN A 34 5.09 -18.93 -4.23
CA ASN A 34 5.81 -19.95 -3.47
C ASN A 34 6.98 -19.36 -2.65
N LEU A 35 7.24 -18.05 -2.75
CA LEU A 35 8.25 -17.37 -1.94
C LEU A 35 7.62 -16.85 -0.64
N ALA A 36 8.40 -16.90 0.45
CA ALA A 36 8.06 -16.16 1.65
C ALA A 36 8.37 -14.67 1.43
N ILE A 37 7.32 -13.87 1.24
CA ILE A 37 7.42 -12.44 0.95
C ILE A 37 6.87 -11.67 2.16
N PRO A 38 7.67 -10.84 2.84
CA PRO A 38 7.18 -10.03 3.95
C PRO A 38 6.26 -8.91 3.42
N GLY A 39 5.16 -8.69 4.14
CA GLY A 39 4.16 -7.69 3.83
C GLY A 39 3.83 -6.80 5.01
N SER A 40 3.31 -5.61 4.72
CA SER A 40 2.76 -4.71 5.73
C SER A 40 1.25 -4.58 5.57
N HIS A 41 0.55 -4.68 6.70
CA HIS A 41 -0.90 -4.53 6.79
C HIS A 41 -1.26 -3.04 6.94
N ASP A 42 -2.27 -2.57 6.21
CA ASP A 42 -2.65 -1.15 6.15
C ASP A 42 -1.42 -0.24 5.95
N SER A 43 -0.67 -0.46 4.86
CA SER A 43 0.70 0.06 4.67
C SER A 43 0.82 1.57 4.80
N MET A 44 -0.27 2.33 4.58
CA MET A 44 -0.28 3.79 4.60
C MET A 44 -0.77 4.40 5.93
N SER A 45 -1.05 3.58 6.95
CA SER A 45 -1.60 4.02 8.23
C SER A 45 -0.64 4.87 9.11
N PHE A 46 0.62 5.04 8.69
CA PHE A 46 1.59 5.89 9.38
C PHE A 46 1.22 7.39 9.33
N CYS A 47 0.52 7.83 8.28
CA CYS A 47 0.17 9.24 8.05
C CYS A 47 -1.32 9.54 8.18
N LEU A 48 -2.03 8.84 9.08
CA LEU A 48 -3.43 9.12 9.37
C LEU A 48 -3.63 10.57 9.87
N ASP A 49 -4.57 11.26 9.24
CA ASP A 49 -4.98 12.63 9.55
C ASP A 49 -5.99 12.60 10.70
N VAL A 50 -5.52 12.84 11.93
CA VAL A 50 -6.37 12.91 13.14
C VAL A 50 -7.44 14.00 13.07
N SER A 51 -7.30 14.98 12.16
CA SER A 51 -8.31 16.01 11.93
C SER A 51 -9.40 15.58 10.95
N SER A 52 -9.19 14.50 10.20
CA SER A 52 -10.17 13.98 9.24
C SER A 52 -11.34 13.27 9.92
N PRO A 53 -12.54 13.29 9.30
CA PRO A 53 -13.70 12.61 9.86
C PRO A 53 -13.53 11.09 9.79
N VAL A 54 -14.23 10.38 10.67
CA VAL A 54 -14.36 8.92 10.62
C VAL A 54 -15.03 8.50 9.29
N LEU A 55 -14.54 7.42 8.68
CA LEU A 55 -15.04 6.87 7.41
C LEU A 55 -16.55 6.59 7.46
N ARG A 56 -17.22 6.68 6.30
CA ARG A 56 -18.67 6.50 6.23
C ARG A 56 -19.10 5.06 6.45
N SER A 57 -18.28 4.09 6.06
CA SER A 57 -18.44 2.65 6.33
C SER A 57 -18.37 2.27 7.81
N GLN A 58 -17.87 3.15 8.68
CA GLN A 58 -17.77 2.86 10.11
C GLN A 58 -19.16 2.84 10.78
N PRO A 59 -19.31 2.10 11.90
CA PRO A 59 -20.58 1.95 12.59
C PRO A 59 -21.27 3.28 12.86
N CYS A 60 -22.60 3.32 12.70
CA CYS A 60 -23.39 4.54 12.90
C CYS A 60 -23.11 5.21 14.24
N ILE A 61 -23.01 4.41 15.31
CA ILE A 61 -22.69 4.90 16.66
C ILE A 61 -21.35 5.63 16.71
N LEU A 62 -20.31 5.10 16.06
CA LEU A 62 -18.99 5.73 16.02
C LEU A 62 -19.04 7.05 15.25
N ARG A 63 -19.79 7.12 14.15
CA ARG A 63 -19.97 8.36 13.38
C ARG A 63 -20.75 9.42 14.16
N VAL A 64 -21.74 9.02 14.96
CA VAL A 64 -22.48 9.95 15.85
C VAL A 64 -21.56 10.47 16.96
N ILE A 65 -20.77 9.59 17.57
CA ILE A 65 -19.80 9.96 18.61
C ILE A 65 -18.71 10.88 18.05
N ASP A 66 -18.20 10.63 16.84
CA ASP A 66 -17.25 11.53 16.16
C ASP A 66 -17.83 12.94 15.96
N ARG A 67 -19.11 13.05 15.58
CA ARG A 67 -19.76 14.36 15.39
C ARG A 67 -19.93 15.13 16.70
N LEU A 68 -20.21 14.44 17.80
CA LEU A 68 -20.43 15.08 19.11
C LEU A 68 -19.12 15.35 19.86
N PHE A 69 -18.13 14.46 19.74
CA PHE A 69 -16.88 14.47 20.50
C PHE A 69 -15.65 14.17 19.62
N PRO A 70 -15.38 14.95 18.57
CA PRO A 70 -14.30 14.67 17.62
C PRO A 70 -12.90 14.68 18.27
N CYS A 71 -12.68 15.59 19.22
CA CYS A 71 -11.41 15.74 19.95
C CYS A 71 -11.04 14.55 20.83
N TRP A 72 -11.99 13.67 21.15
CA TRP A 72 -11.74 12.43 21.90
C TRP A 72 -11.75 11.22 20.98
N THR A 73 -12.71 11.19 20.06
CA THR A 73 -12.95 10.05 19.16
C THR A 73 -11.79 9.85 18.20
N ARG A 74 -11.33 10.91 17.53
CA ARG A 74 -10.32 10.80 16.48
C ARG A 74 -8.94 10.41 17.02
N PRO A 75 -8.44 10.95 18.14
CA PRO A 75 -7.21 10.43 18.75
C PRO A 75 -7.29 8.96 19.17
N CYS A 76 -8.46 8.52 19.66
CA CYS A 76 -8.68 7.09 19.94
C CYS A 76 -8.61 6.28 18.64
N VAL A 77 -9.40 6.63 17.62
CA VAL A 77 -9.40 5.91 16.33
C VAL A 77 -8.00 5.89 15.71
N TYR A 78 -7.27 7.01 15.72
CA TYR A 78 -5.89 7.09 15.28
C TYR A 78 -5.02 6.03 15.95
N ARG A 79 -5.05 5.93 17.28
CA ARG A 79 -4.25 4.92 18.02
C ARG A 79 -4.62 3.48 17.70
N TRP A 80 -5.89 3.20 17.41
CA TRP A 80 -6.35 1.85 17.05
C TRP A 80 -6.12 1.50 15.58
N ALA A 81 -6.09 2.51 14.71
CA ALA A 81 -5.96 2.34 13.26
C ALA A 81 -4.51 2.39 12.75
N THR A 82 -3.57 2.98 13.49
CA THR A 82 -2.17 2.99 13.10
C THR A 82 -1.54 1.60 13.25
N THR A 83 -1.09 1.04 12.13
CA THR A 83 -0.39 -0.26 12.03
C THR A 83 1.06 -0.12 11.59
N GLN A 84 1.40 0.99 10.94
CA GLN A 84 2.73 1.29 10.41
C GLN A 84 3.26 2.63 10.95
N GLN A 85 4.58 2.81 10.90
CA GLN A 85 5.26 4.04 11.36
C GLN A 85 6.10 4.75 10.29
N SER A 86 6.16 4.21 9.06
CA SER A 86 7.07 4.70 8.01
C SER A 86 6.40 4.75 6.63
N VAL A 87 6.93 5.58 5.74
CA VAL A 87 6.51 5.66 4.32
C VAL A 87 6.81 4.35 3.56
N LEU A 88 6.21 4.16 2.38
CA LEU A 88 6.39 2.94 1.59
C LEU A 88 7.86 2.66 1.25
N ARG A 89 8.62 3.71 0.91
CA ARG A 89 10.06 3.60 0.63
C ARG A 89 10.82 2.95 1.78
N ASP A 90 10.65 3.47 2.99
CA ASP A 90 11.33 2.97 4.18
C ASP A 90 10.88 1.55 4.53
N GLN A 91 9.59 1.23 4.35
CA GLN A 91 9.10 -0.15 4.48
C GLN A 91 9.81 -1.08 3.50
N CYS A 92 9.98 -0.66 2.24
CA CYS A 92 10.73 -1.41 1.24
C CYS A 92 12.22 -1.52 1.58
N ASP A 93 12.84 -0.49 2.15
CA ASP A 93 14.22 -0.53 2.64
C ASP A 93 14.41 -1.54 3.79
N LEU A 94 13.37 -1.75 4.60
CA LEU A 94 13.32 -2.80 5.63
C LEU A 94 12.98 -4.19 5.08
N GLY A 95 12.71 -4.30 3.77
CA GLY A 95 12.51 -5.55 3.06
C GLY A 95 11.05 -5.87 2.72
N ILE A 96 10.07 -5.02 3.06
CA ILE A 96 8.66 -5.23 2.72
C ILE A 96 8.45 -5.22 1.20
N ARG A 97 7.71 -6.21 0.70
CA ARG A 97 7.40 -6.38 -0.73
C ARG A 97 5.94 -6.69 -1.01
N PHE A 98 5.10 -6.79 0.01
CA PHE A 98 3.65 -6.81 -0.12
C PHE A 98 3.04 -5.61 0.60
N LEU A 99 2.24 -4.81 -0.10
CA LEU A 99 1.66 -3.57 0.40
C LEU A 99 0.13 -3.62 0.32
N ASP A 100 -0.54 -3.50 1.47
CA ASP A 100 -2.00 -3.41 1.59
C ASP A 100 -2.44 -1.94 1.54
N LEU A 101 -3.04 -1.54 0.41
CA LEU A 101 -3.46 -0.18 0.12
C LEU A 101 -5.00 -0.08 0.13
N ARG A 102 -5.54 0.44 1.22
CA ARG A 102 -6.96 0.73 1.36
C ARG A 102 -7.27 2.15 0.92
N ILE A 103 -8.02 2.29 -0.18
CA ILE A 103 -8.14 3.56 -0.91
C ILE A 103 -9.51 4.19 -0.70
N ALA A 104 -9.55 5.50 -0.46
CA ALA A 104 -10.77 6.23 -0.16
C ALA A 104 -10.78 7.62 -0.79
N ARG A 105 -11.98 8.11 -1.10
CA ARG A 105 -12.20 9.51 -1.45
C ARG A 105 -12.69 10.28 -0.23
N LYS A 106 -12.06 11.43 0.07
CA LYS A 106 -12.51 12.32 1.16
C LYS A 106 -13.87 12.95 0.80
N PRO A 107 -14.79 13.17 1.77
CA PRO A 107 -16.13 13.71 1.50
C PRO A 107 -16.15 15.16 1.00
N ALA A 108 -15.13 15.94 1.37
CA ALA A 108 -14.96 17.34 1.01
C ALA A 108 -13.54 17.53 0.47
N GLY A 109 -13.43 17.71 -0.84
CA GLY A 109 -12.14 17.82 -1.54
C GLY A 109 -12.30 17.53 -3.04
N ASP A 110 -11.22 17.79 -3.78
CA ASP A 110 -11.12 17.47 -5.20
C ASP A 110 -11.30 15.96 -5.48
N SER A 111 -11.18 15.55 -6.75
CA SER A 111 -11.08 14.15 -7.19
C SER A 111 -9.81 13.42 -6.71
N LYS A 112 -9.15 13.90 -5.65
CA LYS A 112 -7.96 13.28 -5.08
C LYS A 112 -8.35 12.07 -4.24
N LEU A 113 -7.61 10.99 -4.44
CA LEU A 113 -7.72 9.77 -3.66
C LEU A 113 -6.67 9.75 -2.56
N PHE A 114 -7.07 9.23 -1.42
CA PHE A 114 -6.26 9.07 -0.20
C PHE A 114 -6.32 7.61 0.22
N PHE A 115 -5.51 7.24 1.20
CA PHE A 115 -5.68 5.98 1.91
C PHE A 115 -6.53 6.18 3.16
N ALA A 116 -7.13 5.10 3.67
CA ALA A 116 -7.90 5.18 4.91
C ALA A 116 -7.91 3.89 5.72
N HIS A 117 -7.91 4.06 7.03
CA HIS A 117 -8.19 3.01 8.01
C HIS A 117 -8.86 3.67 9.22
N GLY A 118 -10.18 3.53 9.33
CA GLY A 118 -11.01 4.25 10.31
C GLY A 118 -11.19 5.75 10.04
N ILE A 119 -10.07 6.45 9.78
CA ILE A 119 -9.94 7.85 9.35
C ILE A 119 -9.04 7.92 8.10
N TYR A 120 -8.93 9.08 7.48
CA TYR A 120 -8.19 9.26 6.22
C TYR A 120 -6.71 9.57 6.48
N THR A 121 -5.88 9.39 5.46
CA THR A 121 -4.47 9.82 5.46
C THR A 121 -4.29 11.26 4.99
N LEU A 122 -3.11 11.82 5.28
CA LEU A 122 -2.66 13.11 4.75
C LEU A 122 -2.13 12.97 3.31
N MET A 123 -1.36 11.91 3.05
CA MET A 123 -0.73 11.64 1.77
C MET A 123 -1.74 11.10 0.76
N THR A 124 -1.64 11.55 -0.49
CA THR A 124 -2.48 11.06 -1.58
C THR A 124 -1.96 9.74 -2.15
N VAL A 125 -2.83 9.02 -2.84
CA VAL A 125 -2.45 7.77 -3.55
C VAL A 125 -1.36 8.03 -4.58
N LYS A 126 -1.43 9.16 -5.30
CA LYS A 126 -0.44 9.51 -6.33
C LYS A 126 0.94 9.72 -5.74
N GLU A 127 1.04 10.56 -4.70
CA GLU A 127 2.32 10.85 -4.03
C GLU A 127 3.00 9.57 -3.54
N ALA A 128 2.26 8.67 -2.88
CA ALA A 128 2.83 7.42 -2.36
C ALA A 128 3.28 6.47 -3.47
N LEU A 129 2.53 6.36 -4.57
CA LEU A 129 2.89 5.50 -5.70
C LEU A 129 4.06 6.06 -6.51
N ASP A 130 4.15 7.38 -6.69
CA ASP A 130 5.29 8.04 -7.35
C ASP A 130 6.59 7.82 -6.55
N GLU A 131 6.53 7.90 -5.21
CA GLU A 131 7.67 7.55 -4.35
C GLU A 131 8.08 6.08 -4.50
N LEU A 132 7.11 5.18 -4.54
CA LEU A 132 7.36 3.75 -4.75
C LEU A 132 7.96 3.47 -6.14
N ALA A 133 7.47 4.14 -7.18
CA ALA A 133 8.03 4.03 -8.53
C ALA A 133 9.50 4.47 -8.58
N THR A 134 9.83 5.57 -7.88
CA THR A 134 11.21 6.05 -7.74
C THR A 134 12.09 5.03 -7.02
N TRP A 135 11.58 4.40 -5.95
CA TRP A 135 12.31 3.34 -5.25
C TRP A 135 12.55 2.11 -6.16
N LEU A 136 11.55 1.71 -6.94
CA LEU A 136 11.68 0.59 -7.89
C LEU A 136 12.72 0.86 -8.98
N ASP A 137 12.92 2.10 -9.40
CA ASP A 137 13.99 2.48 -10.34
C ASP A 137 15.39 2.31 -9.74
N ALA A 138 15.53 2.56 -8.43
CA ALA A 138 16.79 2.33 -7.71
C ALA A 138 17.06 0.85 -7.42
N HIS A 139 16.02 0.01 -7.37
CA HIS A 139 16.08 -1.40 -6.98
C HIS A 139 15.54 -2.34 -8.09
N PRO A 140 16.21 -2.45 -9.24
CA PRO A 140 15.68 -3.08 -10.47
C PRO A 140 15.43 -4.60 -10.36
N LYS A 141 15.95 -5.26 -9.33
CA LYS A 141 15.77 -6.70 -9.07
C LYS A 141 14.75 -7.01 -7.97
N GLU A 142 14.08 -5.99 -7.47
CA GLU A 142 13.07 -6.16 -6.45
C GLU A 142 11.67 -6.16 -7.08
N ILE A 143 10.79 -6.99 -6.53
CA ILE A 143 9.41 -7.14 -7.00
C ILE A 143 8.46 -6.82 -5.87
N VAL A 144 7.53 -5.90 -6.10
CA VAL A 144 6.52 -5.46 -5.14
C VAL A 144 5.13 -5.91 -5.59
N VAL A 145 4.37 -6.46 -4.65
CA VAL A 145 2.97 -6.78 -4.78
C VAL A 145 2.16 -5.68 -4.09
N ILE A 146 1.30 -5.01 -4.85
CA ILE A 146 0.41 -3.96 -4.36
C ILE A 146 -1.02 -4.52 -4.37
N SER A 147 -1.69 -4.45 -3.23
CA SER A 147 -3.11 -4.79 -3.10
C SER A 147 -3.94 -3.52 -2.95
N CYS A 148 -4.63 -3.12 -4.01
CA CYS A 148 -5.59 -2.01 -3.98
C CYS A 148 -6.97 -2.56 -3.64
N SER A 149 -7.47 -2.24 -2.44
CA SER A 149 -8.72 -2.80 -1.93
C SER A 149 -9.50 -1.83 -1.04
N HIS A 150 -10.60 -2.31 -0.44
CA HIS A 150 -11.41 -1.57 0.54
C HIS A 150 -11.78 -0.16 0.06
N PHE A 151 -12.21 -0.07 -1.19
CA PHE A 151 -12.51 1.20 -1.84
C PHE A 151 -13.70 1.90 -1.15
N GLU A 152 -13.45 3.07 -0.57
CA GLU A 152 -14.47 3.85 0.13
C GLU A 152 -14.84 5.10 -0.67
N SER A 153 -16.10 5.16 -1.13
CA SER A 153 -16.68 6.32 -1.83
C SER A 153 -15.99 6.68 -3.16
N LEU A 154 -15.35 5.72 -3.84
CA LEU A 154 -14.88 5.89 -5.22
C LEU A 154 -16.06 5.75 -6.18
N THR A 155 -16.12 6.61 -7.20
CA THR A 155 -17.02 6.43 -8.34
C THR A 155 -16.39 5.55 -9.41
N ASP A 156 -17.18 5.12 -10.41
CA ASP A 156 -16.64 4.40 -11.57
C ASP A 156 -15.57 5.20 -12.31
N GLU A 157 -15.74 6.53 -12.41
CA GLU A 157 -14.75 7.45 -12.99
C GLU A 157 -13.46 7.50 -12.15
N ASP A 158 -13.58 7.52 -10.81
CA ASP A 158 -12.42 7.47 -9.93
C ASP A 158 -11.65 6.15 -10.11
N HIS A 159 -12.35 5.03 -10.30
CA HIS A 159 -11.74 3.73 -10.59
C HIS A 159 -10.97 3.71 -11.91
N VAL A 160 -11.59 4.21 -12.98
CA VAL A 160 -10.94 4.33 -14.31
C VAL A 160 -9.67 5.17 -14.20
N HIS A 161 -9.77 6.37 -13.63
CA HIS A 161 -8.61 7.25 -13.48
C HIS A 161 -7.50 6.66 -12.61
N LEU A 162 -7.85 5.94 -11.54
CA LEU A 162 -6.86 5.29 -10.68
C LEU A 162 -6.16 4.13 -11.41
N ALA A 163 -6.92 3.28 -12.10
CA ALA A 163 -6.37 2.16 -12.86
C ALA A 163 -5.44 2.64 -13.98
N GLU A 164 -5.88 3.62 -14.77
CA GLU A 164 -5.08 4.23 -15.83
C GLU A 164 -3.81 4.89 -15.29
N TYR A 165 -3.90 5.58 -14.15
CA TYR A 165 -2.74 6.18 -13.50
C TYR A 165 -1.72 5.13 -13.07
N ILE A 166 -2.15 4.07 -12.38
CA ILE A 166 -1.27 2.95 -11.97
C ILE A 166 -0.61 2.30 -13.19
N ILE A 167 -1.41 2.02 -14.23
CA ILE A 167 -0.92 1.38 -15.46
C ILE A 167 0.11 2.26 -16.16
N THR A 168 -0.14 3.56 -16.24
CA THR A 168 0.78 4.52 -16.86
C THR A 168 2.06 4.69 -16.05
N LEU A 169 1.95 4.81 -14.72
CA LEU A 169 3.07 5.03 -13.82
C LEU A 169 4.08 3.88 -13.85
N PHE A 170 3.59 2.64 -13.67
CA PHE A 170 4.48 1.48 -13.65
C PHE A 170 4.80 0.96 -15.05
N GLY A 171 3.91 1.16 -16.02
CA GLY A 171 4.12 0.83 -17.43
C GLY A 171 4.66 -0.58 -17.64
N LYS A 172 5.84 -0.68 -18.26
CA LYS A 172 6.51 -1.96 -18.53
C LYS A 172 6.94 -2.74 -17.28
N LYS A 173 6.95 -2.10 -16.10
CA LYS A 173 7.26 -2.78 -14.84
C LYS A 173 6.12 -3.69 -14.38
N LEU A 174 4.92 -3.60 -14.96
CA LEU A 174 3.77 -4.41 -14.55
C LEU A 174 3.90 -5.86 -15.02
N CYS A 175 3.64 -6.78 -14.10
CA CYS A 175 3.46 -8.21 -14.36
C CYS A 175 2.01 -8.47 -14.80
N SER A 176 1.82 -9.11 -15.95
CA SER A 176 0.49 -9.50 -16.44
C SER A 176 -0.14 -10.59 -15.57
N SER A 177 -1.46 -10.55 -15.38
CA SER A 177 -2.20 -11.60 -14.67
C SER A 177 -2.25 -12.94 -15.43
N GLN A 178 -1.87 -12.95 -16.70
CA GLN A 178 -1.79 -14.14 -17.54
C GLN A 178 -0.44 -14.89 -17.41
N ASP A 179 0.55 -14.27 -16.77
CA ASP A 179 1.87 -14.85 -16.55
C ASP A 179 1.93 -15.64 -15.24
N ILE A 180 2.87 -16.58 -15.15
CA ILE A 180 3.35 -17.14 -13.89
C ILE A 180 4.67 -16.42 -13.55
N PRO A 181 4.64 -15.32 -12.77
CA PRO A 181 5.83 -14.56 -12.48
C PRO A 181 6.77 -15.36 -11.59
N THR A 182 8.05 -15.30 -11.93
CA THR A 182 9.20 -15.77 -11.15
C THR A 182 10.21 -14.62 -11.07
N LEU A 183 11.13 -14.63 -10.10
CA LEU A 183 12.14 -13.56 -10.02
C LEU A 183 12.92 -13.43 -11.33
N ARG A 184 13.37 -14.56 -11.90
CA ARG A 184 14.16 -14.58 -13.13
C ARG A 184 13.36 -14.05 -14.33
N SER A 185 12.11 -14.49 -14.51
CA SER A 185 11.29 -14.04 -15.64
C SER A 185 10.98 -12.55 -15.54
N CYS A 186 10.63 -12.06 -14.36
CA CYS A 186 10.38 -10.64 -14.11
C CYS A 186 11.63 -9.80 -14.41
N TRP A 187 12.81 -10.17 -13.90
CA TRP A 187 14.05 -9.43 -14.17
C TRP A 187 14.40 -9.41 -15.66
N SER A 188 14.25 -10.55 -16.35
CA SER A 188 14.55 -10.64 -17.78
C SER A 188 13.64 -9.74 -18.63
N ARG A 189 12.41 -9.47 -18.15
CA ARG A 189 11.42 -8.62 -18.81
C ARG A 189 11.41 -7.18 -18.28
N GLY A 190 12.23 -6.86 -17.27
CA GLY A 190 12.21 -5.57 -16.59
C GLY A 190 10.90 -5.30 -15.81
N GLN A 191 10.21 -6.36 -15.40
CA GLN A 191 8.99 -6.30 -14.59
C GLN A 191 9.32 -6.35 -13.10
N GLN A 192 8.56 -5.60 -12.30
CA GLN A 192 8.78 -5.40 -10.87
C GLN A 192 7.48 -5.28 -10.06
N VAL A 193 6.31 -5.13 -10.68
CA VAL A 193 5.09 -4.79 -9.93
C VAL A 193 3.94 -5.72 -10.29
N VAL A 194 3.37 -6.37 -9.29
CA VAL A 194 2.08 -7.07 -9.38
C VAL A 194 1.04 -6.19 -8.70
N VAL A 195 -0.02 -5.81 -9.41
CA VAL A 195 -1.11 -5.00 -8.84
C VAL A 195 -2.37 -5.85 -8.79
N SER A 196 -2.79 -6.21 -7.58
CA SER A 196 -4.13 -6.71 -7.32
C SER A 196 -5.09 -5.54 -7.14
N TYR A 197 -6.25 -5.60 -7.80
CA TYR A 197 -7.24 -4.53 -7.79
C TYR A 197 -8.64 -5.09 -7.52
N ASP A 198 -9.23 -4.72 -6.39
CA ASP A 198 -10.51 -5.25 -5.90
C ASP A 198 -11.75 -4.58 -6.56
N ASN A 199 -11.72 -4.51 -7.90
CA ASN A 199 -12.86 -4.09 -8.73
C ASN A 199 -12.87 -4.95 -10.00
N GLN A 200 -13.85 -5.84 -10.11
CA GLN A 200 -13.90 -6.82 -11.18
C GLN A 200 -14.01 -6.17 -12.58
N GLN A 201 -14.71 -5.04 -12.71
CA GLN A 201 -14.84 -4.34 -13.98
C GLN A 201 -13.48 -3.83 -14.47
N MET A 202 -12.68 -3.24 -13.58
CA MET A 202 -11.33 -2.76 -13.92
C MET A 202 -10.41 -3.93 -14.31
N VAL A 203 -10.46 -5.04 -13.60
CA VAL A 203 -9.65 -6.23 -13.91
C VAL A 203 -10.02 -6.83 -15.27
N LEU A 204 -11.31 -6.85 -15.63
CA LEU A 204 -11.76 -7.33 -16.95
C LEU A 204 -11.33 -6.40 -18.09
N GLN A 205 -11.25 -5.09 -17.83
CA GLN A 205 -10.87 -4.09 -18.83
C GLN A 205 -9.34 -3.96 -18.98
N HIS A 206 -8.58 -4.28 -17.93
CA HIS A 206 -7.13 -4.09 -17.89
C HIS A 206 -6.40 -5.41 -17.54
N PRO A 207 -5.88 -6.15 -18.53
CA PRO A 207 -5.22 -7.45 -18.30
C PRO A 207 -3.92 -7.36 -17.48
N GLN A 208 -3.36 -6.14 -17.31
CA GLN A 208 -2.23 -5.88 -16.41
C GLN A 208 -2.61 -5.96 -14.93
N LEU A 209 -3.90 -5.82 -14.60
CA LEU A 209 -4.39 -5.90 -13.23
C LEU A 209 -4.74 -7.34 -12.87
N TRP A 210 -4.46 -7.70 -11.63
CA TRP A 210 -4.78 -8.98 -11.04
C TRP A 210 -6.08 -8.87 -10.25
N THR A 211 -6.81 -9.97 -10.14
CA THR A 211 -8.00 -10.06 -9.30
C THR A 211 -7.69 -9.68 -7.85
N GLY A 212 -8.67 -9.11 -7.16
CA GLY A 212 -8.60 -8.81 -5.73
C GLY A 212 -8.14 -10.03 -4.92
N ILE A 213 -7.19 -9.81 -4.01
CA ILE A 213 -6.76 -10.83 -3.06
C ILE A 213 -7.81 -10.92 -1.94
N PRO A 214 -8.40 -12.09 -1.67
CA PRO A 214 -9.43 -12.21 -0.66
C PRO A 214 -8.87 -11.90 0.73
N TYR A 215 -9.64 -11.14 1.50
CA TYR A 215 -9.42 -10.93 2.93
C TYR A 215 -10.15 -12.01 3.72
N TRP A 216 -9.47 -12.58 4.71
CA TRP A 216 -9.96 -13.69 5.54
C TRP A 216 -9.81 -13.34 7.02
#